data_AF-A0A8T7JHB4-F1
#
_entry.id   AF-A0A8T7JHB4-F1
#
_cell.length_a   1.000
_cell.length_b   1.000
_cell.length_c   1.000
_cell.angle_alpha   90.00
_cell.angle_beta   90.00
_cell.angle_gamma   90.00
#
_symmetry.space_group_name_H-M   'P 1'
#
loop_
_entity.id
_entity.type
_entity.pdbx_description
1 polymer ?
#
loop_
_entity_poly.entity_id
_entity_poly.type
_entity_poly.pdbx_seq_one_letter_code
_entity_poly.pdbx_strand_id
1 'polypeptide(L)'
;MIRLIRFVLMCTLKLVCAVLYRYQLRWLSDENFKQFKDVRLIVFLNHTSLLEPLFIGAAPLSVLWRLSGELIAPGADITLNDRPIVGRLYHSLLPGLVPITRKKDESWHHFMSLVSKDTLVAILPEGRMKRTSGLDKHGKAMTVRGGVADILQIKQHGKVLFVYSGGLHHVHAPGDKWPKIFKTIKANAEIMDIQSYKDGLKIKPDEDFREAVVADMQRRLETHVPMDKP
;
A
#
# COMPACT_ATOMS: atom_id res chain seq x y z
N MET A 1 -22.21 -8.83 9.84
CA MET A 1 -21.77 -10.18 9.40
C MET A 1 -20.54 -10.13 8.49
N ILE A 2 -20.58 -9.38 7.37
CA ILE A 2 -19.48 -9.35 6.39
C ILE A 2 -18.12 -8.88 6.97
N ARG A 3 -18.12 -7.85 7.83
CA ARG A 3 -16.90 -7.37 8.51
C ARG A 3 -16.21 -8.46 9.35
N LEU A 4 -16.99 -9.23 10.10
CA LEU A 4 -16.47 -10.30 10.94
C LEU A 4 -15.81 -11.40 10.10
N ILE A 5 -16.42 -11.79 8.97
CA ILE A 5 -15.85 -12.76 8.04
C ILE A 5 -14.49 -12.28 7.52
N ARG A 6 -14.41 -11.03 7.05
CA ARG A 6 -13.15 -10.42 6.58
C ARG A 6 -12.10 -10.39 7.68
N PHE A 7 -12.49 -10.01 8.90
CA PHE A 7 -11.59 -9.99 10.04
C PHE A 7 -11.03 -11.38 10.34
N VAL A 8 -11.89 -12.41 10.36
CA VAL A 8 -11.46 -13.81 10.55
C VAL A 8 -10.50 -14.24 9.45
N LEU A 9 -10.81 -13.96 8.17
CA LEU A 9 -9.91 -14.28 7.05
C LEU A 9 -8.54 -13.59 7.19
N MET A 10 -8.51 -12.31 7.58
CA MET A 10 -7.29 -11.57 7.85
C MET A 10 -6.51 -12.16 9.05
N CYS A 11 -7.20 -12.57 10.11
CA CYS A 11 -6.59 -13.25 11.25
C CYS A 11 -6.01 -14.61 10.88
N THR A 12 -6.70 -15.41 10.06
CA THR A 12 -6.19 -16.67 9.52
C THR A 12 -4.94 -16.44 8.68
N LEU A 13 -4.97 -15.45 7.79
CA LEU A 13 -3.79 -15.07 7.00
C LEU A 13 -2.63 -14.63 7.91
N LYS A 14 -2.90 -13.79 8.92
CA LYS A 14 -1.89 -13.38 9.91
C LYS A 14 -1.28 -14.60 10.63
N LEU A 15 -2.09 -15.58 11.01
CA LEU A 15 -1.60 -16.80 11.69
C LEU A 15 -0.70 -17.62 10.79
N VAL A 16 -1.11 -17.87 9.54
CA VAL A 16 -0.30 -18.57 8.53
C VAL A 16 1.01 -17.81 8.31
N CYS A 17 0.94 -16.49 8.16
CA CYS A 17 2.09 -15.62 8.03
C CYS A 17 3.06 -15.70 9.22
N ALA A 18 2.53 -15.75 10.45
CA ALA A 18 3.34 -15.82 11.67
C ALA A 18 4.12 -17.14 11.79
N VAL A 19 3.61 -18.23 11.19
CA VAL A 19 4.31 -19.51 11.11
C VAL A 19 5.36 -19.50 9.99
N LEU A 20 5.02 -18.93 8.83
CA LEU A 20 5.85 -19.01 7.63
C LEU A 20 6.91 -17.91 7.51
N TYR A 21 6.76 -16.77 8.20
CA TYR A 21 7.61 -15.59 7.99
C TYR A 21 7.98 -14.92 9.30
N ARG A 22 9.16 -14.29 9.30
CA ARG A 22 9.60 -13.37 10.36
C ARG A 22 9.35 -11.94 9.90
N TYR A 23 8.97 -11.05 10.81
CA TYR A 23 8.69 -9.66 10.48
C TYR A 23 9.66 -8.71 11.19
N GLN A 24 10.21 -7.77 10.45
CA GLN A 24 10.99 -6.66 10.98
C GLN A 24 10.34 -5.35 10.54
N LEU A 25 9.62 -4.74 11.47
CA LEU A 25 8.99 -3.44 11.27
C LEU A 25 9.74 -2.40 12.09
N ARG A 26 10.27 -1.37 11.42
CA ARG A 26 10.90 -0.22 12.08
C ARG A 26 10.03 1.02 11.89
N TRP A 27 9.74 1.72 12.98
CA TRP A 27 9.06 3.00 12.94
C TRP A 27 10.06 4.13 12.71
N LEU A 28 9.75 5.03 11.78
CA LEU A 28 10.52 6.25 11.47
C LEU A 28 9.90 7.49 12.11
N SER A 29 8.67 7.37 12.62
CA SER A 29 7.97 8.35 13.46
C SER A 29 7.86 7.84 14.90
N ASP A 30 7.66 8.76 15.85
CA ASP A 30 7.27 8.40 17.23
C ASP A 30 5.88 7.75 17.29
N GLU A 31 5.02 8.12 16.35
CA GLU A 31 3.70 7.50 16.18
C GLU A 31 3.81 6.09 15.59
N ASN A 32 2.90 5.22 16.03
CA ASN A 32 2.86 3.81 15.64
C ASN A 32 1.41 3.31 15.56
N PHE A 33 1.19 1.99 15.54
CA PHE A 33 -0.15 1.42 15.40
C PHE A 33 -1.16 1.85 16.49
N LYS A 34 -0.73 2.41 17.63
CA LYS A 34 -1.64 3.01 18.61
C LYS A 34 -2.48 4.14 18.01
N GLN A 35 -1.94 4.88 17.04
CA GLN A 35 -2.59 5.97 16.33
C GLN A 35 -3.35 5.52 15.07
N PHE A 36 -3.37 4.21 14.76
CA PHE A 36 -4.00 3.72 13.52
C PHE A 36 -5.50 4.02 13.43
N LYS A 37 -6.17 4.25 14.56
CA LYS A 37 -7.58 4.67 14.61
C LYS A 37 -7.84 6.04 13.95
N ASP A 38 -6.81 6.84 13.71
CA ASP A 38 -6.92 8.17 13.11
C ASP A 38 -6.39 8.18 11.66
N VAL A 39 -5.89 7.05 11.16
CA VAL A 39 -5.36 6.92 9.80
C VAL A 39 -6.51 6.93 8.78
N ARG A 40 -6.42 7.79 7.76
CA ARG A 40 -7.37 7.92 6.65
C ARG A 40 -6.77 7.53 5.30
N LEU A 41 -5.44 7.50 5.20
CA LEU A 41 -4.72 7.12 4.01
C LEU A 41 -3.55 6.19 4.37
N ILE A 42 -3.44 5.07 3.67
CA ILE A 42 -2.30 4.16 3.73
C ILE A 42 -1.58 4.24 2.39
N VAL A 43 -0.35 4.73 2.38
CA VAL A 43 0.49 4.78 1.19
C VAL A 43 1.52 3.67 1.31
N PHE A 44 1.42 2.69 0.43
CA PHE A 44 2.30 1.54 0.43
C PHE A 44 3.31 1.68 -0.72
N LEU A 45 4.57 1.91 -0.36
CA LEU A 45 5.66 2.20 -1.28
C LEU A 45 6.56 0.98 -1.48
N ASN A 46 7.20 0.90 -2.64
CA ASN A 46 8.07 -0.18 -3.10
C ASN A 46 7.29 -1.47 -3.39
N HIS A 47 6.34 -1.38 -4.32
CA HIS A 47 5.53 -2.50 -4.77
C HIS A 47 6.34 -3.47 -5.64
N THR A 48 6.51 -4.71 -5.18
CA THR A 48 7.43 -5.68 -5.80
C THR A 48 6.79 -7.04 -6.08
N SER A 49 5.68 -7.38 -5.41
CA SER A 49 5.06 -8.69 -5.50
C SER A 49 3.54 -8.63 -5.43
N LEU A 50 2.85 -9.69 -5.85
CA LEU A 50 1.41 -9.85 -5.60
C LEU A 50 1.11 -10.30 -4.16
N LEU A 51 2.16 -10.56 -3.37
CA LEU A 51 2.04 -11.02 -2.00
C LEU A 51 2.22 -9.88 -0.98
N GLU A 52 2.04 -8.61 -1.36
CA GLU A 52 1.99 -7.49 -0.39
C GLU A 52 0.99 -7.73 0.77
N PRO A 53 -0.13 -8.46 0.61
CA PRO A 53 -0.98 -8.81 1.75
C PRO A 53 -0.26 -9.58 2.87
N LEU A 54 0.90 -10.21 2.61
CA LEU A 54 1.71 -10.84 3.65
C LEU A 54 2.18 -9.86 4.73
N PHE A 55 2.25 -8.55 4.44
CA PHE A 55 2.57 -7.53 5.46
C PHE A 55 1.54 -7.45 6.59
N ILE A 56 0.35 -8.04 6.41
CA ILE A 56 -0.65 -8.20 7.48
C ILE A 56 -0.11 -8.97 8.70
N GLY A 57 0.91 -9.82 8.50
CA GLY A 57 1.57 -10.55 9.58
C GLY A 57 2.19 -9.61 10.62
N ALA A 58 2.69 -8.44 10.22
CA ALA A 58 3.27 -7.43 11.12
C ALA A 58 2.23 -6.57 11.85
N ALA A 59 0.97 -6.55 11.40
CA ALA A 59 -0.06 -5.66 11.95
C ALA A 59 -0.75 -6.25 13.19
N PRO A 60 -1.07 -5.45 14.23
CA PRO A 60 -1.84 -5.90 15.38
C PRO A 60 -3.31 -6.15 15.03
N LEU A 61 -4.02 -6.90 15.87
CA LEU A 61 -5.42 -7.27 15.62
C LEU A 61 -6.36 -6.06 15.50
N SER A 62 -6.09 -4.98 16.24
CA SER A 62 -6.86 -3.72 16.14
C SER A 62 -6.78 -3.09 14.74
N VAL A 63 -5.62 -3.18 14.09
CA VAL A 63 -5.42 -2.74 12.71
C VAL A 63 -6.24 -3.62 11.77
N LEU A 64 -6.20 -4.95 11.93
CA LEU A 64 -6.96 -5.87 11.09
C LEU A 64 -8.47 -5.64 11.23
N TRP A 65 -8.94 -5.39 12.45
CA TRP A 65 -10.35 -5.07 12.69
C TRP A 65 -10.78 -3.80 11.97
N ARG A 66 -9.92 -2.78 11.91
CA ARG A 66 -10.21 -1.57 11.14
C ARG A 66 -10.19 -1.83 9.62
N LEU A 67 -9.18 -2.53 9.12
CA LEU A 67 -9.06 -2.89 7.70
C LEU A 67 -10.22 -3.76 7.20
N SER A 68 -10.77 -4.63 8.05
CA SER A 68 -11.92 -5.47 7.73
C SER A 68 -13.23 -4.71 7.48
N GLY A 69 -13.29 -3.44 7.90
CA GLY A 69 -14.44 -2.56 7.71
C GLY A 69 -14.45 -1.92 6.32
N GLU A 70 -14.46 -0.59 6.30
CA GLU A 70 -14.57 0.25 5.10
C GLU A 70 -13.19 0.71 4.63
N LEU A 71 -12.38 -0.25 4.15
CA LEU A 71 -11.18 0.04 3.38
C LEU A 71 -11.53 0.04 1.90
N ILE A 72 -11.19 1.13 1.19
CA ILE A 72 -11.18 1.14 -0.28
C ILE A 72 -9.75 1.24 -0.81
N ALA A 73 -9.49 0.58 -1.93
CA ALA A 73 -8.19 0.63 -2.58
C ALA A 73 -8.34 0.48 -4.10
N PRO A 74 -7.58 1.23 -4.91
CA PRO A 74 -7.52 1.00 -6.33
C PRO A 74 -6.64 -0.22 -6.61
N GLY A 75 -7.16 -1.20 -7.34
CA GLY A 75 -6.42 -2.38 -7.78
C GLY A 75 -6.33 -2.42 -9.30
N ALA A 76 -5.18 -2.84 -9.84
CA ALA A 76 -5.05 -3.00 -11.28
C ALA A 76 -6.03 -4.07 -11.79
N ASP A 77 -6.83 -3.72 -12.80
CA ASP A 77 -7.85 -4.58 -13.40
C ASP A 77 -7.30 -5.98 -13.76
N ILE A 78 -6.12 -6.03 -14.38
CA ILE A 78 -5.39 -7.27 -14.74
C ILE A 78 -5.10 -8.15 -13.51
N THR A 79 -4.87 -7.56 -12.34
CA THR A 79 -4.59 -8.32 -11.11
C THR A 79 -5.87 -8.88 -10.49
N LEU A 80 -6.99 -8.16 -10.61
CA LEU A 80 -8.25 -8.52 -9.98
C LEU A 80 -9.08 -9.47 -10.85
N ASN A 81 -9.14 -9.21 -12.16
CA ASN A 81 -10.00 -9.92 -13.09
C ASN A 81 -9.25 -10.99 -13.91
N ASP A 82 -8.02 -10.71 -14.37
CA ASP A 82 -7.29 -11.65 -15.24
C ASP A 82 -6.51 -12.74 -14.49
N ARG A 83 -6.45 -12.67 -13.15
CA ARG A 83 -5.74 -13.66 -12.30
C ARG A 83 -6.73 -14.36 -11.37
N PRO A 84 -7.33 -15.50 -11.75
CA PRO A 84 -8.46 -16.09 -11.03
C PRO A 84 -8.18 -16.41 -9.55
N ILE A 85 -6.99 -16.90 -9.23
CA ILE A 85 -6.64 -17.28 -7.85
C ILE A 85 -6.32 -16.04 -7.00
N VAL A 86 -5.48 -15.14 -7.52
CA VAL A 86 -5.06 -13.93 -6.81
C VAL A 86 -6.23 -12.96 -6.67
N GLY A 87 -7.01 -12.76 -7.73
CA GLY A 87 -8.22 -11.94 -7.73
C GLY A 87 -9.22 -12.40 -6.67
N ARG A 88 -9.52 -13.71 -6.59
CA ARG A 88 -10.41 -14.26 -5.55
C ARG A 88 -9.87 -14.02 -4.14
N LEU A 89 -8.58 -14.22 -3.91
CA LEU A 89 -7.96 -13.93 -2.61
C LEU A 89 -8.11 -12.46 -2.24
N TYR A 90 -7.80 -11.56 -3.17
CA TYR A 90 -7.89 -10.11 -2.96
C TYR A 90 -9.33 -9.65 -2.75
N HIS A 91 -10.30 -10.11 -3.55
CA HIS A 91 -11.72 -9.78 -3.34
C HIS A 91 -12.27 -10.31 -2.02
N SER A 92 -11.82 -11.49 -1.58
CA SER A 92 -12.23 -12.08 -0.30
C SER A 92 -11.68 -11.30 0.90
N LEU A 93 -10.43 -10.81 0.80
CA LEU A 93 -9.79 -10.02 1.86
C LEU A 93 -10.25 -8.56 1.86
N LEU A 94 -10.36 -7.96 0.69
CA LEU A 94 -10.53 -6.52 0.46
C LEU A 94 -11.61 -6.25 -0.61
N PRO A 95 -12.89 -6.46 -0.31
CA PRO A 95 -13.96 -6.24 -1.30
C PRO A 95 -14.20 -4.76 -1.64
N GLY A 96 -13.58 -3.81 -0.93
CA GLY A 96 -13.49 -2.41 -1.35
C GLY A 96 -12.42 -2.15 -2.41
N LEU A 97 -11.86 -3.20 -3.03
CA LEU A 97 -10.97 -3.08 -4.17
C LEU A 97 -11.76 -2.65 -5.41
N VAL A 98 -11.46 -1.45 -5.88
CA VAL A 98 -12.04 -0.89 -7.10
C VAL A 98 -11.08 -1.19 -8.26
N PRO A 99 -11.50 -1.94 -9.29
CA PRO A 99 -10.68 -2.17 -10.46
C PRO A 99 -10.47 -0.85 -11.18
N ILE A 100 -9.20 -0.50 -11.39
CA ILE A 100 -8.80 0.65 -12.18
C ILE A 100 -7.95 0.20 -13.36
N THR A 101 -8.15 0.87 -14.50
CA THR A 101 -7.22 0.70 -15.61
C THR A 101 -5.92 1.46 -15.31
N ARG A 102 -4.91 1.25 -16.16
CA ARG A 102 -3.65 2.00 -16.06
C ARG A 102 -3.76 3.43 -16.62
N LYS A 103 -4.91 3.81 -17.17
CA LYS A 103 -5.21 5.15 -17.70
C LYS A 103 -6.08 5.91 -16.68
N LYS A 104 -5.96 7.24 -16.64
CA LYS A 104 -6.84 8.09 -15.83
C LYS A 104 -8.19 8.24 -16.55
N ASP A 105 -9.00 7.19 -16.50
CA ASP A 105 -10.27 7.09 -17.21
C ASP A 105 -11.47 7.03 -16.26
N GLU A 106 -12.65 6.68 -16.78
CA GLU A 106 -13.90 6.49 -16.02
C GLU A 106 -13.71 5.66 -14.73
N SER A 107 -12.83 4.65 -14.74
CA SER A 107 -12.58 3.81 -13.56
C SER A 107 -11.91 4.57 -12.41
N TRP A 108 -11.01 5.52 -12.73
CA TRP A 108 -10.40 6.38 -11.73
C TRP A 108 -11.41 7.38 -11.16
N HIS A 109 -12.27 7.95 -12.01
CA HIS A 109 -13.32 8.87 -11.55
C HIS A 109 -14.32 8.16 -10.63
N HIS A 110 -14.71 6.93 -10.98
CA HIS A 110 -15.53 6.09 -10.12
C HIS A 110 -14.86 5.82 -8.77
N PHE A 111 -13.58 5.40 -8.75
CA PHE A 111 -12.85 5.22 -7.51
C PHE A 111 -12.83 6.51 -6.66
N MET A 112 -12.52 7.66 -7.28
CA MET A 112 -12.48 8.95 -6.59
C MET A 112 -13.85 9.38 -6.05
N SER A 113 -14.96 8.99 -6.69
CA SER A 113 -16.32 9.25 -6.17
C SER A 113 -16.62 8.55 -4.84
N LEU A 114 -15.88 7.48 -4.51
CA LEU A 114 -16.00 6.75 -3.25
C LEU A 114 -15.07 7.31 -2.15
N VAL A 115 -14.10 8.15 -2.53
CA VAL A 115 -13.15 8.77 -1.60
C VAL A 115 -13.83 9.97 -0.94
N SER A 116 -14.17 9.83 0.34
CA SER A 116 -14.62 10.95 1.19
C SER A 116 -13.48 11.49 2.06
N LYS A 117 -13.76 12.47 2.93
CA LYS A 117 -12.78 12.95 3.93
C LYS A 117 -12.40 11.86 4.96
N ASP A 118 -13.34 10.96 5.28
CA ASP A 118 -13.24 10.00 6.38
C ASP A 118 -12.95 8.56 5.96
N THR A 119 -13.22 8.21 4.69
CA THR A 119 -13.02 6.84 4.19
C THR A 119 -11.57 6.41 4.39
N LEU A 120 -11.30 5.18 4.84
CA LEU A 120 -9.93 4.67 4.86
C LEU A 120 -9.54 4.24 3.44
N VAL A 121 -8.49 4.83 2.90
CA VAL A 121 -7.97 4.50 1.57
C VAL A 121 -6.60 3.85 1.69
N ALA A 122 -6.35 2.78 0.94
CA ALA A 122 -4.99 2.28 0.71
C ALA A 122 -4.61 2.44 -0.76
N ILE A 123 -3.36 2.81 -1.05
CA ILE A 123 -2.86 2.97 -2.42
C ILE A 123 -1.39 2.53 -2.53
N LEU A 124 -1.08 1.88 -3.65
CA LEU A 124 0.29 1.58 -4.09
C LEU A 124 0.60 2.52 -5.26
N PRO A 125 1.21 3.70 -4.99
CA PRO A 125 1.14 4.81 -5.93
C PRO A 125 2.03 4.62 -7.17
N GLU A 126 2.92 3.62 -7.18
CA GLU A 126 3.69 3.24 -8.38
C GLU A 126 2.79 2.61 -9.47
N GLY A 127 1.65 2.02 -9.09
CA GLY A 127 0.66 1.40 -9.98
C GLY A 127 1.14 0.18 -10.77
N ARG A 128 2.40 -0.26 -10.55
CA ARG A 128 3.05 -1.40 -11.20
C ARG A 128 3.94 -2.12 -10.18
N MET A 129 4.23 -3.39 -10.41
CA MET A 129 5.24 -4.11 -9.64
C MET A 129 6.62 -3.91 -10.26
N LYS A 130 7.59 -3.58 -9.43
CA LYS A 130 9.01 -3.60 -9.78
C LYS A 130 9.47 -5.04 -10.05
N ARG A 131 10.32 -5.23 -11.05
CA ARG A 131 11.00 -6.49 -11.37
C ARG A 131 12.32 -6.60 -10.62
N THR A 132 12.91 -7.78 -10.61
CA THR A 132 14.22 -8.03 -9.99
C THR A 132 15.33 -7.17 -10.59
N SER A 133 15.19 -6.71 -11.83
CA SER A 133 16.08 -5.74 -12.47
C SER A 133 15.95 -4.30 -11.93
N GLY A 134 15.00 -4.04 -11.03
CA GLY A 134 14.67 -2.68 -10.57
C GLY A 134 13.73 -1.91 -11.52
N LEU A 135 13.44 -2.44 -12.70
CA LEU A 135 12.58 -1.84 -13.73
C LEU A 135 11.18 -2.46 -13.73
N ASP A 136 10.26 -1.91 -14.52
CA ASP A 136 8.94 -2.50 -14.74
C ASP A 136 8.98 -3.62 -15.80
N LYS A 137 7.81 -4.19 -16.13
CA LYS A 137 7.68 -5.26 -17.15
C LYS A 137 8.08 -4.86 -18.57
N HIS A 138 8.27 -3.56 -18.84
CA HIS A 138 8.66 -2.99 -20.13
C HIS A 138 10.08 -2.38 -20.08
N GLY A 139 10.84 -2.62 -19.02
CA GLY A 139 12.19 -2.05 -18.86
C GLY A 139 12.19 -0.56 -18.52
N LYS A 140 11.08 0.02 -18.07
CA LYS A 140 11.01 1.43 -17.64
C LYS A 140 11.25 1.56 -16.15
N ALA A 141 11.85 2.67 -15.74
CA ALA A 141 11.99 3.01 -14.33
C ALA A 141 10.63 3.02 -13.62
N MET A 142 10.64 2.59 -12.37
CA MET A 142 9.51 2.72 -11.46
C MET A 142 9.39 4.16 -10.99
N THR A 143 8.20 4.72 -11.07
CA THR A 143 7.91 6.10 -10.66
C THR A 143 6.57 6.15 -9.95
N VAL A 144 6.50 7.02 -8.94
CA VAL A 144 5.24 7.34 -8.25
C VAL A 144 4.29 8.04 -9.23
N ARG A 145 3.01 7.65 -9.22
CA ARG A 145 1.94 8.29 -9.99
C ARG A 145 1.20 9.28 -9.10
N GLY A 146 0.81 10.42 -9.68
CA GLY A 146 0.14 11.48 -8.92
C GLY A 146 -1.30 11.18 -8.47
N GLY A 147 -1.86 9.99 -8.71
CA GLY A 147 -3.21 9.64 -8.21
C GLY A 147 -3.32 9.71 -6.68
N VAL A 148 -2.22 9.51 -5.97
CA VAL A 148 -2.16 9.72 -4.51
C VAL A 148 -2.35 11.18 -4.11
N ALA A 149 -1.89 12.13 -4.94
CA ALA A 149 -2.13 13.55 -4.70
C ALA A 149 -3.62 13.90 -4.83
N ASP A 150 -4.31 13.29 -5.81
CA ASP A 150 -5.76 13.47 -5.99
C ASP A 150 -6.53 13.00 -4.73
N ILE A 151 -6.11 11.89 -4.10
CA ILE A 151 -6.68 11.43 -2.82
C ILE A 151 -6.37 12.42 -1.70
N LEU A 152 -5.11 12.86 -1.58
CA LEU A 152 -4.68 13.80 -0.55
C LEU A 152 -5.42 15.14 -0.63
N GLN A 153 -5.80 15.62 -1.82
CA GLN A 153 -6.61 16.83 -1.97
C GLN A 153 -7.97 16.72 -1.27
N ILE A 154 -8.61 15.53 -1.33
CA ILE A 154 -9.89 15.28 -0.65
C ILE A 154 -9.71 15.10 0.85
N LYS A 155 -8.62 14.44 1.28
CA LYS A 155 -8.34 14.19 2.70
C LYS A 155 -7.90 15.47 3.41
N GLN A 156 -8.78 16.05 4.21
CA GLN A 156 -8.51 17.30 4.94
C GLN A 156 -7.96 17.09 6.35
N HIS A 157 -8.20 15.93 6.96
CA HIS A 157 -7.85 15.67 8.36
C HIS A 157 -7.47 14.20 8.56
N GLY A 158 -6.98 13.90 9.77
CA GLY A 158 -6.55 12.56 10.14
C GLY A 158 -5.11 12.29 9.71
N LYS A 159 -4.72 11.02 9.73
CA LYS A 159 -3.32 10.62 9.55
C LYS A 159 -3.08 9.85 8.26
N VAL A 160 -1.87 9.98 7.73
CA VAL A 160 -1.35 9.12 6.67
C VAL A 160 -0.39 8.12 7.31
N LEU A 161 -0.54 6.84 6.97
CA LEU A 161 0.42 5.79 7.24
C LEU A 161 1.22 5.55 5.95
N PHE A 162 2.52 5.82 5.99
CA PHE A 162 3.45 5.33 4.99
C PHE A 162 3.98 3.96 5.40
N VAL A 163 3.94 3.02 4.47
CA VAL A 163 4.61 1.71 4.60
C VAL A 163 5.66 1.62 3.51
N TYR A 164 6.92 1.59 3.92
CA TYR A 164 8.07 1.45 3.03
C TYR A 164 8.48 -0.03 3.01
N SER A 165 7.93 -0.78 2.05
CA SER A 165 8.25 -2.20 1.87
C SER A 165 9.73 -2.36 1.57
N GLY A 166 10.41 -3.34 2.16
CA GLY A 166 11.74 -3.79 1.70
C GLY A 166 11.68 -4.49 0.35
N GLY A 167 10.47 -4.79 -0.14
CA GLY A 167 10.24 -5.67 -1.26
C GLY A 167 9.99 -7.11 -0.80
N LEU A 168 9.47 -7.90 -1.72
CA LEU A 168 9.11 -9.30 -1.52
C LEU A 168 9.68 -10.20 -2.61
N HIS A 169 10.64 -9.74 -3.43
CA HIS A 169 11.26 -10.57 -4.47
C HIS A 169 11.95 -11.83 -3.91
N HIS A 170 12.49 -11.75 -2.69
CA HIS A 170 13.08 -12.89 -1.99
C HIS A 170 12.03 -13.90 -1.46
N VAL A 171 10.77 -13.50 -1.39
CA VAL A 171 9.62 -14.36 -1.07
C VAL A 171 8.96 -14.86 -2.35
N HIS A 172 8.57 -13.95 -3.23
CA HIS A 172 7.91 -14.24 -4.51
C HIS A 172 8.19 -13.10 -5.48
N ALA A 173 9.07 -13.35 -6.44
CA ALA A 173 9.31 -12.43 -7.54
C ALA A 173 8.21 -12.57 -8.61
N PRO A 174 7.89 -11.49 -9.33
CA PRO A 174 6.93 -11.55 -10.44
C PRO A 174 7.34 -12.56 -11.53
N GLY A 175 6.72 -13.73 -11.54
CA GLY A 175 7.01 -14.84 -12.47
C GLY A 175 7.27 -16.16 -11.74
N ASP A 176 7.54 -16.12 -10.44
CA ASP A 176 7.75 -17.31 -9.63
C ASP A 176 6.47 -18.17 -9.54
N LYS A 177 6.64 -19.49 -9.58
CA LYS A 177 5.53 -20.45 -9.44
C LYS A 177 5.04 -20.58 -8.00
N TRP A 178 5.96 -20.56 -7.03
CA TRP A 178 5.68 -20.80 -5.61
C TRP A 178 6.42 -19.79 -4.72
N PRO A 179 5.80 -19.32 -3.61
CA PRO A 179 6.48 -18.46 -2.66
C PRO A 179 7.51 -19.24 -1.84
N LYS A 180 8.67 -18.64 -1.62
CA LYS A 180 9.67 -19.10 -0.66
C LYS A 180 9.15 -18.81 0.76
N ILE A 181 9.28 -19.78 1.64
CA ILE A 181 8.87 -19.69 3.06
C ILE A 181 10.09 -19.49 3.96
N PHE A 182 9.84 -19.21 5.25
CA PHE A 182 10.82 -18.95 6.29
C PHE A 182 11.76 -17.77 5.98
N LYS A 183 11.21 -16.75 5.33
CA LYS A 183 11.92 -15.50 5.01
C LYS A 183 11.58 -14.40 6.01
N THR A 184 12.48 -13.43 6.11
CA THR A 184 12.24 -12.20 6.88
C THR A 184 11.65 -11.15 5.96
N ILE A 185 10.44 -10.69 6.27
CA ILE A 185 9.77 -9.58 5.60
C ILE A 185 10.10 -8.31 6.38
N LYS A 186 10.70 -7.33 5.69
CA LYS A 186 11.14 -6.05 6.28
C LYS A 186 10.26 -4.92 5.77
N ALA A 187 9.90 -4.00 6.66
CA ALA A 187 9.33 -2.71 6.30
C ALA A 187 9.78 -1.63 7.28
N ASN A 188 9.89 -0.42 6.78
CA ASN A 188 9.82 0.76 7.64
C ASN A 188 8.39 1.31 7.58
N ALA A 189 7.93 1.98 8.63
CA ALA A 189 6.64 2.63 8.67
C ALA A 189 6.71 4.00 9.34
N GLU A 190 5.81 4.88 8.96
CA GLU A 190 5.73 6.24 9.48
C GLU A 190 4.27 6.67 9.50
N ILE A 191 3.82 7.21 10.62
CA ILE A 191 2.50 7.84 10.74
C ILE A 191 2.71 9.32 11.02
N MET A 192 1.98 10.14 10.27
CA MET A 192 1.95 11.59 10.49
C MET A 192 0.58 12.16 10.17
N ASP A 193 0.30 13.34 10.71
CA ASP A 193 -0.88 14.10 10.37
C ASP A 193 -0.87 14.50 8.89
N ILE A 194 -2.04 14.43 8.24
CA ILE A 194 -2.18 14.73 6.81
C ILE A 194 -1.93 16.22 6.53
N GLN A 195 -2.35 17.11 7.40
CA GLN A 195 -2.10 18.54 7.23
C GLN A 195 -0.61 18.84 7.41
N SER A 196 0.00 18.30 8.47
CA SER A 196 1.45 18.40 8.66
C SER A 196 2.27 17.83 7.49
N TYR A 197 1.81 16.72 6.89
CA TYR A 197 2.42 16.17 5.68
C TYR A 197 2.36 17.17 4.51
N LYS A 198 1.19 17.75 4.26
CA LYS A 198 1.00 18.73 3.17
C LYS A 198 1.82 19.99 3.39
N ASP A 199 1.83 20.52 4.61
CA ASP A 199 2.55 21.74 4.96
C ASP A 199 4.07 21.53 4.89
N GLY A 200 4.53 20.29 5.11
CA GLY A 200 5.93 19.90 4.97
C GLY A 200 6.43 19.71 3.53
N LEU A 201 5.54 19.78 2.53
CA LEU A 201 5.94 19.68 1.12
C LEU A 201 6.70 20.93 0.70
N LYS A 202 7.92 20.75 0.19
CA LYS A 202 8.74 21.83 -0.36
C LYS A 202 8.31 22.14 -1.80
N ILE A 203 7.17 22.82 -1.95
CA ILE A 203 6.65 23.21 -3.26
C ILE A 203 7.52 24.33 -3.84
N LYS A 204 8.12 24.09 -4.99
CA LYS A 204 8.90 25.11 -5.72
C LYS A 204 7.96 26.11 -6.41
N PRO A 205 8.43 27.32 -6.76
CA PRO A 205 7.59 28.35 -7.41
C PRO A 205 6.86 27.89 -8.68
N ASP A 206 7.47 26.98 -9.45
CA ASP A 206 6.91 26.46 -10.70
C ASP A 206 6.31 25.04 -10.57
N GLU A 207 6.22 24.49 -9.36
CA GLU A 207 5.77 23.12 -9.10
C GLU A 207 4.36 23.12 -8.52
N ASP A 208 3.48 22.26 -9.03
CA ASP A 208 2.14 22.11 -8.46
C ASP A 208 2.13 21.14 -7.25
N PHE A 209 1.03 21.15 -6.48
CA PHE A 209 0.89 20.25 -5.32
C PHE A 209 1.08 18.76 -5.70
N ARG A 210 0.64 18.36 -6.88
CA ARG A 210 0.70 16.98 -7.33
C ARG A 210 2.13 16.58 -7.64
N GLU A 211 2.90 17.43 -8.29
CA GLU A 211 4.32 17.26 -8.56
C GLU A 211 5.11 17.16 -7.24
N ALA A 212 4.85 18.05 -6.28
CA ALA A 212 5.52 18.05 -4.99
C ALA A 212 5.26 16.76 -4.19
N VAL A 213 4.02 16.25 -4.20
CA VAL A 213 3.68 14.95 -3.58
C VAL A 213 4.44 13.81 -4.26
N VAL A 214 4.48 13.80 -5.59
CA VAL A 214 5.18 12.75 -6.36
C VAL A 214 6.67 12.79 -6.08
N ALA A 215 7.28 13.98 -6.10
CA ALA A 215 8.71 14.18 -5.82
C ALA A 215 9.07 13.74 -4.40
N ASP A 216 8.26 14.11 -3.40
CA ASP A 216 8.47 13.69 -2.01
C ASP A 216 8.39 12.17 -1.85
N MET A 217 7.36 11.51 -2.40
CA MET A 217 7.23 10.06 -2.31
C MET A 217 8.32 9.31 -3.10
N GLN A 218 8.79 9.88 -4.21
CA GLN A 218 9.94 9.35 -4.94
C GLN A 218 11.22 9.41 -4.08
N ARG A 219 11.48 10.56 -3.44
CA ARG A 219 12.59 10.70 -2.49
C ARG A 219 12.48 9.72 -1.31
N ARG A 220 11.26 9.49 -0.81
CA ARG A 220 11.01 8.52 0.27
C ARG A 220 11.31 7.07 -0.16
N LEU A 221 11.02 6.69 -1.41
CA LEU A 221 11.41 5.38 -1.94
C LEU A 221 12.92 5.15 -1.87
N GLU A 222 13.71 6.20 -2.12
CA GLU A 222 15.18 6.12 -2.12
C GLU A 222 15.78 6.12 -0.71
N THR A 223 15.12 6.76 0.25
CA THR A 223 15.72 7.06 1.56
C THR A 223 15.09 6.29 2.73
N HIS A 224 13.84 5.84 2.61
CA HIS A 224 13.07 5.26 3.71
C HIS A 224 12.80 3.75 3.53
N VAL A 225 13.05 3.18 2.37
CA VAL A 225 12.95 1.73 2.15
C VAL A 225 14.07 1.03 2.92
N PRO A 226 13.78 -0.02 3.72
CA PRO A 226 14.83 -0.75 4.41
C PRO A 226 15.74 -1.44 3.40
N MET A 227 17.05 -1.26 3.57
CA MET A 227 18.04 -1.94 2.75
C MET A 227 17.98 -3.46 3.00
N ASP A 228 17.82 -4.24 1.94
CA ASP A 228 18.19 -5.64 1.95
C ASP A 228 19.72 -5.71 2.01
N LYS A 229 20.27 -5.70 3.22
CA LYS A 229 21.63 -6.22 3.39
C LYS A 229 21.59 -7.71 2.99
N PRO A 230 22.42 -8.16 2.04
CA PRO A 230 22.64 -9.58 1.83
C PRO A 230 23.12 -10.25 3.12
#